data_AF-A0A4U0XQR3-F1
#
_entry.id   AF-A0A4U0XQR3-F1
#
_cell.length_a   1.000
_cell.length_b   1.000
_cell.length_c   1.000
_cell.angle_alpha   90.00
_cell.angle_beta   90.00
_cell.angle_gamma   90.00
#
_symmetry.space_group_name_H-M   'P 1'
#
loop_
_entity.id
_entity.type
_entity.pdbx_description
1 polymer ?
#
loop_
_entity_poly.entity_id
_entity_poly.type
_entity_poly.pdbx_seq_one_letter_code
_entity_poly.pdbx_strand_id
1 'polypeptide(L)'
;MTVGFDRPSFYHEIDAAKKDIGSLHLVDILRKDYKEWTEQGDQKLGISSVVKPLSFLQAKAQNEADDVQSEDEESPFLAAIGDFAKDRSLDLYTIMTTYTSADEEFQRELFVWALTSKAASAAKRFVDAASEELGLEDWCEAQSVEKLSSSEGDKEFRKVWRQRNVEHSRKQVAPLLRHALR
;
A
#
# COMPACT_ATOMS: atom_id res chain seq x y z
N MET A 1 47.55 -3.63 -10.34
CA MET A 1 46.26 -3.46 -11.04
C MET A 1 45.24 -3.02 -10.01
N THR A 2 44.79 -1.78 -10.06
CA THR A 2 43.73 -1.29 -9.18
C THR A 2 42.41 -1.81 -9.73
N VAL A 3 41.76 -2.73 -9.01
CA VAL A 3 40.40 -3.14 -9.35
C VAL A 3 39.51 -1.92 -9.12
N GLY A 4 39.07 -1.29 -10.21
CA GLY A 4 38.16 -0.16 -10.15
C GLY A 4 36.80 -0.63 -9.63
N PHE A 5 36.18 0.18 -8.76
CA PHE A 5 34.84 -0.11 -8.27
C PHE A 5 33.82 -0.03 -9.42
N ASP A 6 33.20 -1.15 -9.73
CA ASP A 6 32.11 -1.23 -10.70
C ASP A 6 30.78 -0.82 -10.04
N ARG A 7 30.53 0.50 -10.05
CA ARG A 7 29.33 1.09 -9.46
C ARG A 7 28.03 0.54 -10.09
N PRO A 8 27.89 0.41 -11.42
CA PRO A 8 26.73 -0.21 -12.03
C PRO A 8 26.44 -1.62 -11.50
N SER A 9 27.43 -2.53 -11.53
CA SER A 9 27.22 -3.91 -11.09
C SER A 9 26.83 -3.97 -9.61
N PHE A 10 27.51 -3.19 -8.76
CA PHE A 10 27.14 -3.07 -7.34
C PHE A 10 25.70 -2.56 -7.16
N TYR A 11 25.30 -1.53 -7.91
CA TYR A 11 23.93 -1.00 -7.84
C TYR A 11 22.89 -2.06 -8.24
N HIS A 12 23.14 -2.80 -9.31
CA HIS A 12 22.22 -3.83 -9.79
C HIS A 12 22.07 -4.99 -8.79
N GLU A 13 23.16 -5.44 -8.17
CA GLU A 13 23.11 -6.48 -7.14
C GLU A 13 22.29 -6.03 -5.92
N ILE A 14 22.51 -4.80 -5.45
CA ILE A 14 21.78 -4.25 -4.30
C ILE A 14 20.30 -4.03 -4.64
N ASP A 15 19.97 -3.51 -5.83
CA ASP A 15 18.59 -3.30 -6.25
C ASP A 15 17.84 -4.64 -6.45
N ALA A 16 18.51 -5.65 -7.01
CA ALA A 16 17.96 -6.99 -7.13
C ALA A 16 17.66 -7.60 -5.76
N ALA A 17 18.62 -7.55 -4.83
CA ALA A 17 18.44 -8.05 -3.47
C ALA A 17 17.32 -7.30 -2.71
N LYS A 18 17.16 -5.99 -2.94
CA LYS A 18 16.08 -5.20 -2.36
C LYS A 18 14.70 -5.70 -2.82
N LYS A 19 14.56 -5.99 -4.11
CA LYS A 19 13.33 -6.46 -4.76
C LYS A 19 13.03 -7.94 -4.48
N ASP A 20 14.01 -8.70 -4.02
CA ASP A 20 13.83 -10.10 -3.63
C ASP A 20 13.20 -10.22 -2.23
N ILE A 21 11.87 -10.16 -2.21
CA ILE A 21 11.05 -10.32 -1.00
C ILE A 21 10.11 -11.52 -1.08
N GLY A 22 10.30 -12.40 -2.07
CA GLY A 22 9.38 -13.51 -2.36
C GLY A 22 9.34 -14.58 -1.25
N SER A 23 10.46 -14.74 -0.53
CA SER A 23 10.58 -15.72 0.57
C SER A 23 9.97 -15.24 1.88
N LEU A 24 9.63 -13.96 2.01
CA LEU A 24 9.05 -13.40 3.24
C LEU A 24 7.56 -13.72 3.33
N HIS A 25 7.03 -13.88 4.55
CA HIS A 25 5.58 -13.91 4.74
C HIS A 25 4.96 -12.54 4.45
N LEU A 26 3.66 -12.49 4.13
CA LEU A 26 2.98 -11.22 3.84
C LEU A 26 3.15 -10.22 4.99
N VAL A 27 2.93 -10.64 6.23
CA VAL A 27 3.13 -9.81 7.42
C VAL A 27 4.55 -9.25 7.54
N ASP A 28 5.55 -10.02 7.10
CA ASP A 28 6.96 -9.62 7.08
C ASP A 28 7.23 -8.56 6.02
N ILE A 29 6.56 -8.67 4.87
CA ILE A 29 6.64 -7.68 3.79
C ILE A 29 6.02 -6.36 4.27
N LEU A 30 4.84 -6.40 4.88
CA LEU A 30 4.14 -5.21 5.38
C LEU A 30 4.97 -4.47 6.46
N ARG A 31 5.65 -5.20 7.36
CA ARG A 31 6.46 -4.60 8.42
C ARG A 31 7.84 -4.09 7.97
N LYS A 32 8.38 -4.56 6.83
CA LYS A 32 9.79 -4.34 6.41
C LYS A 32 10.15 -2.86 6.25
N ASP A 33 9.29 -2.05 5.62
CA ASP A 33 9.42 -0.59 5.52
C ASP A 33 8.12 0.09 5.96
N TYR A 34 7.75 -0.17 7.21
CA TYR A 34 6.58 0.38 7.87
C TYR A 34 6.91 1.66 8.64
N LYS A 35 5.98 2.62 8.62
CA LYS A 35 6.00 3.80 9.49
C LYS A 35 4.61 4.06 10.06
N GLU A 36 4.59 4.58 11.28
CA GLU A 36 3.38 4.89 12.01
C GLU A 36 3.41 6.32 12.54
N TRP A 37 2.24 6.94 12.61
CA TRP A 37 2.03 8.26 13.20
C TRP A 37 0.75 8.26 14.03
N THR A 38 0.77 9.00 15.13
CA THR A 38 -0.44 9.36 15.89
C THR A 38 -0.70 10.84 15.69
N GLU A 39 -1.86 11.19 15.13
CA GLU A 39 -2.33 12.57 14.97
C GLU A 39 -3.28 12.97 16.11
N GLN A 40 -3.82 14.19 16.05
CA GLN A 40 -4.68 14.72 17.11
C GLN A 40 -5.95 13.87 17.31
N GLY A 41 -6.34 13.70 18.58
CA GLY A 41 -7.47 12.84 18.95
C GLY A 41 -7.19 11.35 18.74
N ASP A 42 -5.94 10.94 18.98
CA ASP A 42 -5.43 9.56 18.99
C ASP A 42 -5.62 8.77 17.69
N GLN A 43 -5.80 9.46 16.56
CA GLN A 43 -5.93 8.78 15.27
C GLN A 43 -4.58 8.23 14.80
N LYS A 44 -4.52 6.93 14.56
CA LYS A 44 -3.31 6.23 14.12
C LYS A 44 -3.29 5.96 12.63
N LEU A 45 -2.21 6.39 11.99
CA LEU A 45 -1.89 6.14 10.58
C LEU A 45 -0.71 5.18 10.47
N GLY A 46 -0.88 4.08 9.75
CA GLY A 46 0.21 3.20 9.34
C GLY A 46 0.42 3.22 7.83
N ILE A 47 1.67 3.32 7.38
CA ILE A 47 2.02 3.24 5.94
C ILE A 47 3.12 2.18 5.74
N SER A 48 2.82 1.18 4.90
CA SER A 48 3.79 0.18 4.44
C SER A 48 4.26 0.51 3.03
N SER A 49 5.57 0.61 2.82
CA SER A 49 6.16 0.80 1.48
C SER A 49 6.69 -0.52 0.94
N VAL A 50 6.22 -0.94 -0.23
CA VAL A 50 6.48 -2.28 -0.79
C VAL A 50 7.07 -2.17 -2.20
N VAL A 51 8.10 -2.97 -2.48
CA VAL A 51 8.84 -2.95 -3.76
C VAL A 51 8.28 -3.91 -4.82
N LYS A 52 6.99 -4.23 -4.71
CA LYS A 52 6.23 -5.17 -5.56
C LYS A 52 4.80 -4.63 -5.73
N PRO A 53 4.13 -4.90 -6.87
CA PRO A 53 2.76 -4.45 -7.10
C PRO A 53 1.77 -5.06 -6.11
N LEU A 54 0.58 -4.47 -5.98
CA LEU A 54 -0.49 -4.99 -5.12
C LEU A 54 -0.92 -6.40 -5.52
N SER A 55 -0.94 -6.71 -6.82
CA SER A 55 -1.24 -8.05 -7.34
C SER A 55 -0.28 -9.12 -6.80
N PHE A 56 0.99 -8.80 -6.58
CA PHE A 56 1.94 -9.69 -5.91
C PHE A 56 1.55 -9.94 -4.45
N LEU A 57 1.09 -8.91 -3.72
CA LEU A 57 0.65 -9.06 -2.33
C LEU A 57 -0.64 -9.87 -2.23
N GLN A 58 -1.58 -9.68 -3.15
CA GLN A 58 -2.80 -10.49 -3.23
C GLN A 58 -2.47 -11.97 -3.47
N ALA A 59 -1.60 -12.26 -4.45
CA ALA A 59 -1.15 -13.62 -4.71
C ALA A 59 -0.41 -14.22 -3.51
N LYS A 60 0.40 -13.41 -2.80
CA LYS A 60 1.10 -13.84 -1.59
C LYS A 60 0.12 -14.23 -0.48
N ALA A 61 -0.91 -13.41 -0.27
CA ALA A 61 -1.97 -13.71 0.70
C ALA A 61 -2.71 -15.01 0.35
N GLN A 62 -3.04 -15.19 -0.93
CA GLN A 62 -3.72 -16.40 -1.40
C GLN A 62 -2.87 -17.66 -1.19
N ASN A 63 -1.57 -17.59 -1.47
CA ASN A 63 -0.66 -18.72 -1.30
C ASN A 63 -0.38 -19.05 0.18
N GLU A 64 -0.58 -18.10 1.08
CA GLU A 64 -0.43 -18.27 2.53
C GLU A 64 -1.74 -18.69 3.21
N ALA A 65 -2.88 -18.53 2.53
CA ALA A 65 -4.17 -18.95 3.03
C ALA A 65 -4.35 -20.46 2.89
N ASP A 66 -4.99 -21.09 3.88
CA ASP A 66 -5.42 -22.48 3.77
C ASP A 66 -6.52 -22.61 2.68
N ASP A 67 -6.57 -23.76 1.99
CA ASP A 67 -7.32 -24.07 0.75
C ASP A 67 -8.87 -23.93 0.81
N VAL A 68 -9.43 -23.28 1.82
CA VAL A 68 -10.87 -23.17 2.03
C VAL A 68 -11.27 -21.70 1.97
N GLN A 69 -11.77 -21.26 0.82
CA GLN A 69 -12.51 -20.00 0.73
C GLN A 69 -13.85 -20.23 0.04
N SER A 70 -14.93 -19.81 0.70
CA SER A 70 -16.24 -19.65 0.07
C SER A 70 -16.28 -18.35 -0.76
N GLU A 71 -17.13 -18.28 -1.78
CA GLU A 71 -17.23 -17.09 -2.66
C GLU A 71 -17.69 -15.83 -1.91
N ASP A 72 -18.27 -15.98 -0.72
CA ASP A 72 -18.80 -14.91 0.14
C ASP A 72 -17.80 -14.40 1.19
N GLU A 73 -16.60 -14.98 1.28
CA GLU A 73 -15.59 -14.59 2.27
C GLU A 73 -14.75 -13.38 1.84
N GLU A 74 -14.34 -12.58 2.83
CA GLU A 74 -13.37 -11.52 2.62
C GLU A 74 -12.06 -12.10 2.04
N SER A 75 -11.52 -11.48 0.99
CA SER A 75 -10.30 -11.99 0.35
C SER A 75 -9.17 -12.16 1.38
N PRO A 76 -8.29 -13.18 1.27
CA PRO A 76 -7.27 -13.43 2.28
C PRO A 76 -6.30 -12.25 2.42
N PHE A 77 -6.13 -11.47 1.35
CA PHE A 77 -5.39 -10.22 1.39
C PHE A 77 -6.03 -9.18 2.32
N LEU A 78 -7.34 -8.92 2.17
CA LEU A 78 -8.06 -7.97 3.02
C LEU A 78 -8.10 -8.44 4.48
N ALA A 79 -8.31 -9.74 4.72
CA ALA A 79 -8.24 -10.32 6.06
C ALA A 79 -6.86 -10.08 6.70
N ALA A 80 -5.77 -10.43 5.99
CA ALA A 80 -4.41 -10.29 6.51
C ALA A 80 -4.00 -8.83 6.78
N ILE A 81 -4.32 -7.90 5.88
CA ILE A 81 -3.99 -6.48 6.09
C ILE A 81 -4.92 -5.83 7.13
N GLY A 82 -6.16 -6.32 7.26
CA GLY A 82 -7.09 -5.94 8.30
C GLY A 82 -6.59 -6.36 9.68
N ASP A 83 -6.11 -7.59 9.82
CA ASP A 83 -5.51 -8.08 11.07
C ASP A 83 -4.21 -7.33 11.41
N PHE A 84 -3.36 -7.07 10.42
CA PHE A 84 -2.18 -6.21 10.60
C PHE A 84 -2.53 -4.83 11.17
N ALA A 85 -3.63 -4.23 10.68
CA ALA A 85 -4.12 -2.93 11.14
C ALA A 85 -4.75 -3.02 12.53
N LYS A 86 -5.55 -4.05 12.82
CA LYS A 86 -6.15 -4.31 14.14
C LYS A 86 -5.08 -4.50 15.23
N ASP A 87 -4.06 -5.31 14.96
CA ASP A 87 -2.95 -5.58 15.88
C ASP A 87 -2.20 -4.31 16.33
N ARG A 88 -2.23 -3.28 15.49
CA ARG A 88 -1.60 -1.97 15.73
C ARG A 88 -2.60 -0.89 16.15
N SER A 89 -3.88 -1.23 16.21
CA SER A 89 -5.00 -0.33 16.47
C SER A 89 -5.02 0.88 15.51
N LEU A 90 -4.79 0.63 14.22
CA LEU A 90 -4.77 1.68 13.20
C LEU A 90 -6.20 2.15 12.87
N ASP A 91 -6.35 3.47 12.72
CA ASP A 91 -7.56 4.06 12.15
C ASP A 91 -7.48 4.15 10.62
N LEU A 92 -6.27 4.39 10.11
CA LEU A 92 -5.98 4.51 8.68
C LEU A 92 -4.74 3.68 8.35
N TYR A 93 -4.91 2.71 7.46
CA TYR A 93 -3.81 1.91 6.94
C TYR A 93 -3.61 2.18 5.46
N THR A 94 -2.35 2.28 5.04
CA THR A 94 -1.99 2.58 3.65
C THR A 94 -0.86 1.67 3.19
N ILE A 95 -0.98 1.15 1.97
CA ILE A 95 0.09 0.43 1.30
C ILE A 95 0.49 1.25 0.07
N MET A 96 1.77 1.59 -0.01
CA MET A 96 2.36 2.25 -1.18
C MET A 96 3.27 1.25 -1.89
N THR A 97 2.93 0.88 -3.11
CA THR A 97 3.77 0.00 -3.90
C THR A 97 4.69 0.80 -4.82
N THR A 98 5.80 0.17 -5.20
CA THR A 98 6.74 0.72 -6.17
C THR A 98 7.37 -0.43 -6.93
N TYR A 99 7.24 -0.43 -8.24
CA TYR A 99 7.74 -1.50 -9.09
C TYR A 99 8.05 -0.99 -10.48
N THR A 100 8.73 -1.82 -11.27
CA THR A 100 8.93 -1.57 -12.70
C THR A 100 7.95 -2.46 -13.47
N SER A 101 7.16 -1.89 -14.37
CA SER A 101 6.22 -2.64 -15.21
C SER A 101 6.95 -3.49 -16.25
N ALA A 102 6.20 -4.32 -16.99
CA ALA A 102 6.74 -5.06 -18.13
C ALA A 102 7.31 -4.14 -19.22
N ASP A 103 6.77 -2.92 -19.33
CA ASP A 103 7.22 -1.88 -20.27
C ASP A 103 8.39 -1.04 -19.74
N GLU A 104 9.09 -1.53 -18.70
CA GLU A 104 10.24 -0.87 -18.04
C GLU A 104 9.92 0.49 -17.38
N GLU A 105 8.64 0.81 -17.21
CA GLU A 105 8.22 2.05 -16.56
C GLU A 105 8.17 1.90 -15.04
N PHE A 106 8.64 2.92 -14.33
CA PHE A 106 8.48 3.00 -12.89
C PHE A 106 7.03 3.31 -12.52
N GLN A 107 6.44 2.50 -11.65
CA GLN A 107 5.04 2.58 -11.26
C GLN A 107 4.88 2.73 -9.75
N ARG A 108 3.78 3.36 -9.35
CA ARG A 108 3.30 3.43 -7.97
C ARG A 108 1.82 3.12 -7.92
N GLU A 109 1.42 2.37 -6.91
CA GLU A 109 0.03 2.23 -6.50
C GLU A 109 -0.12 2.70 -5.06
N LEU A 110 -1.32 3.20 -4.77
CA LEU A 110 -1.70 3.67 -3.45
C LEU A 110 -2.98 2.95 -3.05
N PHE A 111 -2.91 2.15 -1.99
CA PHE A 111 -4.08 1.61 -1.31
C PHE A 111 -4.29 2.36 0.00
N VAL A 112 -5.49 2.84 0.25
CA VAL A 112 -5.89 3.48 1.51
C VAL A 112 -7.09 2.72 2.07
N TRP A 113 -7.03 2.37 3.35
CA TRP A 113 -8.12 1.77 4.10
C TRP A 113 -8.31 2.49 5.43
N ALA A 114 -9.40 3.24 5.54
CA ALA A 114 -9.91 3.78 6.78
C ALA A 114 -10.82 2.76 7.47
N LEU A 115 -10.43 2.38 8.70
CA LEU A 115 -11.10 1.36 9.51
C LEU A 115 -12.12 1.95 10.50
N THR A 116 -12.14 3.29 10.64
CA THR A 116 -13.09 4.00 11.51
C THR A 116 -13.81 5.11 10.76
N SER A 117 -14.98 5.51 11.25
CA SER A 117 -15.78 6.58 10.61
C SER A 117 -15.07 7.92 10.53
N LYS A 118 -14.31 8.26 11.57
CA LYS A 118 -13.48 9.47 11.61
C LYS A 118 -12.37 9.40 10.56
N ALA A 119 -11.70 8.25 10.42
CA ALA A 119 -10.71 8.04 9.36
C ALA A 119 -11.34 7.98 7.97
N ALA A 120 -12.56 7.48 7.81
CA ALA A 120 -13.23 7.42 6.52
C ALA A 120 -13.51 8.84 6.01
N SER A 121 -13.96 9.73 6.89
CA SER A 121 -14.11 11.16 6.59
C SER A 121 -12.77 11.83 6.25
N ALA A 122 -11.69 11.49 6.96
CA ALA A 122 -10.34 11.97 6.65
C ALA A 122 -9.83 11.45 5.30
N ALA A 123 -10.07 10.18 4.98
CA ALA A 123 -9.67 9.58 3.70
C ALA A 123 -10.39 10.25 2.52
N LYS A 124 -11.69 10.56 2.66
CA LYS A 124 -12.44 11.33 1.66
C LYS A 124 -11.82 12.72 1.45
N ARG A 125 -11.51 13.45 2.54
CA ARG A 125 -10.79 14.75 2.46
C ARG A 125 -9.42 14.65 1.80
N PHE A 126 -8.68 13.58 2.09
CA PHE A 126 -7.39 13.32 1.44
C PHE A 126 -7.55 13.17 -0.07
N VAL A 127 -8.55 12.38 -0.52
CA VAL A 127 -8.83 12.21 -1.95
C VAL A 127 -9.16 13.55 -2.59
N ASP A 128 -10.04 14.34 -1.99
CA ASP A 128 -10.43 15.65 -2.53
C ASP A 128 -9.25 16.62 -2.64
N ALA A 129 -8.32 16.60 -1.68
CA ALA A 129 -7.20 17.54 -1.63
C ALA A 129 -5.95 17.09 -2.40
N ALA A 130 -5.71 15.78 -2.54
CA ALA A 130 -4.45 15.23 -3.02
C ALA A 130 -4.54 14.54 -4.39
N SER A 131 -5.74 14.29 -4.93
CA SER A 131 -5.88 13.50 -6.18
C SER A 131 -5.15 14.12 -7.36
N GLU A 132 -5.22 15.45 -7.52
CA GLU A 132 -4.52 16.16 -8.60
C GLU A 132 -3.00 16.16 -8.37
N GLU A 133 -2.54 16.52 -7.15
CA GLU A 133 -1.10 16.56 -6.81
C GLU A 133 -0.43 15.20 -6.97
N LEU A 134 -1.12 14.10 -6.64
CA LEU A 134 -0.58 12.75 -6.72
C LEU A 134 -0.87 12.06 -8.07
N GLY A 135 -1.70 12.67 -8.93
CA GLY A 135 -2.17 12.06 -10.17
C GLY A 135 -2.86 10.71 -9.90
N LEU A 136 -3.82 10.69 -8.97
CA LEU A 136 -4.55 9.48 -8.59
C LEU A 136 -5.55 9.11 -9.68
N GLU A 137 -5.30 7.98 -10.33
CA GLU A 137 -6.21 7.38 -11.31
C GLU A 137 -6.83 6.11 -10.72
N ASP A 138 -8.07 5.83 -11.09
CA ASP A 138 -8.73 4.58 -10.70
C ASP A 138 -7.88 3.38 -11.16
N TRP A 139 -7.61 2.49 -10.21
CA TRP A 139 -6.88 1.27 -10.49
C TRP A 139 -7.81 0.33 -11.26
N CYS A 140 -7.54 0.08 -12.55
CA CYS A 140 -8.36 -0.76 -13.41
C CYS A 140 -7.67 -2.12 -13.69
N GLU A 141 -7.37 -2.89 -12.65
CA GLU A 141 -7.04 -4.31 -12.83
C GLU A 141 -8.34 -5.12 -12.80
N ALA A 142 -8.63 -5.77 -13.94
CA ALA A 142 -9.95 -6.18 -14.44
C ALA A 142 -10.84 -7.07 -13.55
N GLN A 143 -10.45 -7.41 -12.31
CA GLN A 143 -11.25 -8.26 -11.40
C GLN A 143 -11.12 -7.92 -9.91
N SER A 144 -10.28 -6.96 -9.50
CA SER A 144 -9.94 -6.75 -8.08
C SER A 144 -10.44 -5.42 -7.50
N VAL A 145 -10.83 -4.46 -8.34
CA VAL A 145 -11.15 -3.09 -7.95
C VAL A 145 -12.38 -3.03 -7.06
N GLU A 146 -13.46 -3.71 -7.43
CA GLU A 146 -14.73 -3.73 -6.69
C GLU A 146 -14.63 -4.52 -5.39
N LYS A 147 -13.73 -5.51 -5.31
CA LYS A 147 -13.48 -6.26 -4.07
C LYS A 147 -12.58 -5.51 -3.09
N LEU A 148 -11.63 -4.71 -3.60
CA LEU A 148 -10.70 -3.94 -2.78
C LEU A 148 -11.15 -2.51 -2.46
N SER A 149 -12.12 -1.97 -3.21
CA SER A 149 -12.66 -0.64 -3.00
C SER A 149 -14.10 -0.73 -2.50
N SER A 150 -14.35 -0.23 -1.29
CA SER A 150 -15.70 -0.03 -0.76
C SER A 150 -15.83 1.45 -0.41
N SER A 151 -16.76 2.11 -1.08
CA SER A 151 -17.19 3.48 -0.77
C SER A 151 -18.55 3.51 -0.06
N GLU A 152 -19.16 2.35 0.17
CA GLU A 152 -20.51 2.23 0.72
C GLU A 152 -20.50 2.30 2.25
N GLY A 153 -20.52 3.53 2.77
CA GLY A 153 -20.86 3.80 4.16
C GLY A 153 -20.00 4.88 4.82
N ASP A 154 -20.47 5.36 5.97
CA ASP A 154 -19.71 6.28 6.83
C ASP A 154 -18.80 5.55 7.83
N LYS A 155 -18.78 4.20 7.81
CA LYS A 155 -18.06 3.39 8.80
C LYS A 155 -16.66 2.99 8.37
N GLU A 156 -16.48 2.68 7.11
CA GLU A 156 -15.20 2.31 6.50
C GLU A 156 -15.06 2.99 5.13
N PHE A 157 -13.82 3.16 4.68
CA PHE A 157 -13.52 3.59 3.33
C PHE A 157 -12.27 2.85 2.87
N ARG A 158 -12.32 2.18 1.73
CA ARG A 158 -11.12 1.66 1.09
C ARG A 158 -11.12 1.95 -0.40
N LYS A 159 -9.96 2.28 -0.93
CA LYS A 159 -9.78 2.51 -2.37
C LYS A 159 -8.33 2.30 -2.78
N VAL A 160 -8.17 1.85 -4.03
CA VAL A 160 -6.89 1.67 -4.69
C VAL A 160 -6.79 2.67 -5.85
N TRP A 161 -5.61 3.25 -6.03
CA TRP A 161 -5.28 4.08 -7.18
C TRP A 161 -3.96 3.66 -7.81
N ARG A 162 -3.84 3.90 -9.12
CA ARG A 162 -2.54 4.11 -9.74
C ARG A 162 -2.13 5.55 -9.49
N GLN A 163 -0.89 5.76 -9.02
CA GLN A 163 -0.37 7.08 -8.74
C GLN A 163 0.59 7.50 -9.87
N ARG A 164 0.16 8.46 -10.71
CA ARG A 164 0.91 8.89 -11.91
C ARG A 164 2.08 9.81 -11.62
N ASN A 165 1.99 10.61 -10.57
CA ASN A 165 3.09 11.49 -10.16
C ASN A 165 4.07 10.68 -9.30
N VAL A 166 4.91 9.89 -9.98
CA VAL A 166 5.75 8.84 -9.40
C VAL A 166 6.94 9.34 -8.58
N GLU A 167 7.21 10.64 -8.61
CA GLU A 167 8.15 11.34 -7.74
C GLU A 167 7.60 11.53 -6.31
N HIS A 168 6.27 11.44 -6.12
CA HIS A 168 5.63 11.55 -4.82
C HIS A 168 5.74 10.22 -4.04
N SER A 169 6.80 10.10 -3.26
CA SER A 169 6.99 8.97 -2.34
C SER A 169 6.14 9.13 -1.07
N ARG A 170 6.28 8.19 -0.12
CA ARG A 170 5.77 8.33 1.27
C ARG A 170 6.15 9.67 1.91
N LYS A 171 7.26 10.30 1.51
CA LYS A 171 7.66 11.62 2.05
C LYS A 171 6.70 12.74 1.65
N GLN A 172 5.97 12.59 0.55
CA GLN A 172 4.92 13.53 0.12
C GLN A 172 3.53 13.02 0.50
N VAL A 173 3.26 11.73 0.32
CA VAL A 173 1.93 11.15 0.64
C VAL A 173 1.62 11.15 2.13
N ALA A 174 2.60 10.85 3.00
CA ALA A 174 2.35 10.80 4.45
C ALA A 174 1.94 12.17 5.01
N PRO A 175 2.60 13.31 4.70
CA PRO A 175 2.11 14.62 5.11
C PRO A 175 0.67 14.92 4.70
N LEU A 176 0.25 14.55 3.49
CA LEU A 176 -1.12 14.78 2.99
C LEU A 176 -2.16 13.96 3.78
N LEU A 177 -1.90 12.67 4.00
CA LEU A 177 -2.75 11.81 4.83
C LEU A 177 -2.83 12.30 6.28
N ARG A 178 -1.69 12.67 6.85
CA ARG A 178 -1.61 13.21 8.22
C ARG A 178 -2.34 14.53 8.35
N HIS A 179 -2.27 15.41 7.36
CA HIS A 179 -3.03 16.65 7.35
C HIS A 179 -4.53 16.37 7.30
N ALA A 180 -4.97 15.40 6.50
CA ALA A 180 -6.38 15.04 6.41
C ALA A 180 -6.94 14.44 7.71
N LEU A 181 -6.10 13.81 8.55
CA LEU A 181 -6.47 13.26 9.87
C LEU A 181 -6.58 14.33 10.97
N ARG A 182 -6.18 15.58 10.72
CA ARG A 182 -6.30 16.69 11.67
C ARG A 182 -7.69 17.31 11.67
#